data_AF-A0A7W6SG28-F1
#
_entry.id   AF-A0A7W6SG28-F1
#
_cell.length_a   1.000
_cell.length_b   1.000
_cell.length_c   1.000
_cell.angle_alpha   90.00
_cell.angle_beta   90.00
_cell.angle_gamma   90.00
#
_symmetry.space_group_name_H-M   'P 1'
#
loop_
_entity.id
_entity.type
_entity.pdbx_description
1 polymer ?
#
loop_
_entity_poly.entity_id
_entity_poly.type
_entity_poly.pdbx_seq_one_letter_code
_entity_poly.pdbx_strand_id
1 'polypeptide(L)'
;MSARRSATRPRYTAEVIRRLASSNNVAVVVSSNDVFAHHATRLSGDDVKFDDIENTIVALQRAGILSRVQAVRLQARYLRESRP
;
A
#
# COMPACT_ATOMS: atom_id res chain seq x y z
N MET A 1 28.00 25.84 2.61
CA MET A 1 27.65 24.40 2.52
C MET A 1 26.34 24.18 3.25
N SER A 2 25.21 24.17 2.54
CA SER A 2 23.90 23.91 3.15
C SER A 2 23.17 22.90 2.28
N ALA A 3 23.11 21.66 2.75
CA ALA A 3 22.21 20.65 2.22
C ALA A 3 21.39 20.12 3.40
N ARG A 4 20.35 20.88 3.75
CA ARG A 4 19.28 20.45 4.61
C ARG A 4 18.51 19.36 3.86
N ARG A 5 19.02 18.12 3.86
CA ARG A 5 18.26 16.94 3.42
C ARG A 5 17.23 16.64 4.51
N SER A 6 16.11 17.36 4.46
CA SER A 6 14.93 17.10 5.29
C SER A 6 14.51 15.65 5.06
N ALA A 7 14.50 14.86 6.14
CA ALA A 7 13.99 13.50 6.17
C ALA A 7 12.67 13.40 5.40
N THR A 8 12.70 12.70 4.26
CA THR A 8 11.54 12.40 3.43
C THR A 8 10.56 11.63 4.30
N ARG A 9 9.48 12.27 4.74
CA ARG A 9 8.61 11.76 5.79
C ARG A 9 7.86 10.51 5.27
N PRO A 10 8.05 9.32 5.88
CA PRO A 10 7.22 8.12 5.64
C PRO A 10 5.71 8.37 5.67
N ARG A 11 5.31 9.47 6.30
CA ARG A 11 3.93 9.87 6.56
C ARG A 11 3.22 10.45 5.35
N TYR A 12 3.89 11.06 4.38
CA TYR A 12 3.18 11.80 3.31
C TYR A 12 2.40 10.85 2.40
N THR A 13 3.05 9.84 1.82
CA THR A 13 2.34 8.92 0.92
C THR A 13 1.28 8.10 1.66
N ALA A 14 1.57 7.67 2.89
CA ALA A 14 0.60 6.99 3.75
C ALA A 14 -0.65 7.85 4.04
N GLU A 15 -0.47 9.15 4.28
CA GLU A 15 -1.58 10.08 4.53
C GLU A 15 -2.42 10.34 3.27
N VAL A 16 -1.77 10.44 2.10
CA VAL A 16 -2.47 10.53 0.82
C VAL A 16 -3.33 9.28 0.58
N ILE A 17 -2.78 8.08 0.83
CA ILE A 17 -3.50 6.81 0.69
C ILE A 17 -4.71 6.75 1.62
N ARG A 18 -4.51 7.08 2.91
CA ARG A 18 -5.61 7.11 3.89
C ARG A 18 -6.70 8.10 3.48
N ARG A 19 -6.32 9.31 3.07
CA ARG A 19 -7.28 10.34 2.63
C ARG A 19 -8.07 9.87 1.41
N LEU A 20 -7.41 9.21 0.45
CA LEU A 20 -8.07 8.66 -0.74
C LEU A 20 -9.07 7.56 -0.39
N ALA A 21 -8.75 6.69 0.57
CA ALA A 21 -9.68 5.67 1.06
C ALA A 21 -10.87 6.30 1.78
N SER A 22 -10.63 7.22 2.71
CA SER A 22 -11.69 7.91 3.45
C SER A 22 -12.61 8.72 2.54
N SER A 23 -12.07 9.45 1.55
CA SER A 23 -12.90 10.25 0.63
C SER A 23 -13.79 9.42 -0.29
N ASN A 24 -13.44 8.16 -0.52
CA ASN A 24 -14.19 7.23 -1.37
C ASN A 24 -14.95 6.18 -0.55
N ASN A 25 -14.99 6.31 0.78
CA ASN A 25 -15.62 5.34 1.70
C ASN A 25 -15.14 3.89 1.49
N VAL A 26 -13.86 3.71 1.18
CA VAL A 26 -13.25 2.39 0.97
C VAL A 26 -12.69 1.88 2.29
N ALA A 27 -13.14 0.69 2.71
CA ALA A 27 -12.60 -0.03 3.85
C ALA A 27 -11.77 -1.24 3.39
N VAL A 28 -10.76 -1.59 4.18
CA VAL A 28 -9.99 -2.82 3.97
C VAL A 28 -10.83 -4.00 4.46
N VAL A 29 -11.15 -4.92 3.56
CA VAL A 29 -11.86 -6.16 3.87
C VAL A 29 -11.05 -7.33 3.33
N VAL A 30 -10.67 -8.25 4.23
CA VAL A 30 -10.00 -9.50 3.86
C VAL A 30 -11.01 -10.38 3.13
N SER A 31 -10.71 -10.73 1.88
CA SER A 31 -11.51 -11.64 1.07
C SER A 31 -10.95 -13.05 1.08
N SER A 32 -11.76 -14.05 0.70
CA SER A 32 -11.28 -15.43 0.51
C SER A 32 -10.13 -15.51 -0.50
N ASN A 33 -10.12 -14.61 -1.50
CA ASN A 33 -9.04 -14.54 -2.48
C ASN A 33 -7.74 -13.99 -1.86
N ASP A 34 -7.82 -13.07 -0.89
CA ASP A 34 -6.66 -12.58 -0.15
C ASP A 34 -6.06 -13.70 0.72
N VAL A 35 -6.91 -14.48 1.38
CA VAL A 35 -6.51 -15.65 2.18
C VAL A 35 -5.85 -16.70 1.29
N PHE A 36 -6.45 -17.01 0.14
CA PHE A 36 -5.87 -17.92 -0.84
C PHE A 36 -4.51 -17.44 -1.33
N ALA A 37 -4.39 -16.17 -1.74
CA ALA A 37 -3.13 -15.58 -2.20
C ALA A 37 -2.05 -15.67 -1.12
N HIS A 38 -2.38 -15.36 0.13
CA HIS A 38 -1.46 -15.48 1.26
C HIS A 38 -0.97 -16.92 1.46
N HIS A 39 -1.86 -17.92 1.40
CA HIS A 39 -1.45 -19.33 1.48
C HIS A 39 -0.59 -19.76 0.30
N ALA A 40 -0.93 -19.34 -0.92
CA ALA A 40 -0.17 -19.66 -2.11
C ALA A 40 1.25 -19.07 -2.05
N THR A 41 1.40 -17.81 -1.64
CA THR A 41 2.69 -17.16 -1.42
C THR A 41 3.49 -17.87 -0.31
N ARG A 42 2.85 -18.26 0.79
CA ARG A 42 3.53 -19.04 1.83
C ARG A 42 4.06 -20.39 1.32
N LEU A 43 3.30 -21.05 0.45
CA LEU A 43 3.70 -22.33 -0.14
C LEU A 43 4.85 -22.19 -1.14
N SER A 44 5.06 -21.02 -1.76
CA SER A 44 6.26 -20.75 -2.58
C SER A 44 7.52 -20.51 -1.75
N GLY A 45 7.41 -20.50 -0.42
CA GLY A 45 8.51 -20.17 0.49
C GLY A 45 8.62 -18.67 0.78
N ASP A 46 7.72 -17.85 0.24
CA ASP A 46 7.68 -16.41 0.48
C ASP A 46 6.75 -16.08 1.65
N ASP A 47 7.17 -15.19 2.56
CA ASP A 47 6.31 -14.66 3.64
C ASP A 47 6.08 -13.16 3.42
N VAL A 48 5.07 -12.84 2.61
CA VAL A 48 4.70 -11.46 2.29
C VAL A 48 3.57 -11.01 3.21
N LYS A 49 3.89 -10.08 4.11
CA LYS A 49 2.92 -9.43 5.00
C LYS A 49 2.79 -7.96 4.64
N PHE A 50 1.61 -7.58 4.17
CA PHE A 50 1.25 -6.19 3.95
C PHE A 50 0.88 -5.51 5.25
N ASP A 51 1.37 -4.28 5.42
CA ASP A 51 0.88 -3.39 6.46
C ASP A 51 -0.49 -2.78 6.08
N ASP A 52 -1.07 -2.02 7.00
CA ASP A 52 -2.40 -1.41 6.82
C ASP A 52 -2.46 -0.49 5.59
N ILE A 53 -1.35 0.17 5.24
CA ILE A 53 -1.30 1.08 4.09
C ILE A 53 -1.22 0.29 2.79
N GLU A 54 -0.39 -0.74 2.73
CA GLU A 54 -0.32 -1.66 1.59
C GLU A 54 -1.67 -2.34 1.35
N ASN A 55 -2.35 -2.80 2.41
CA ASN A 55 -3.70 -3.36 2.31
C ASN A 55 -4.73 -2.33 1.83
N THR A 56 -4.59 -1.06 2.22
CA THR A 56 -5.46 0.03 1.73
C THR A 56 -5.29 0.27 0.22
N ILE A 57 -4.06 0.18 -0.30
CA ILE A 57 -3.80 0.27 -1.75
C ILE A 57 -4.52 -0.87 -2.50
N VAL A 58 -4.46 -2.10 -1.98
CA VAL A 58 -5.15 -3.26 -2.56
C VAL A 58 -6.67 -3.04 -2.57
N ALA A 59 -7.23 -2.56 -1.47
CA ALA A 59 -8.67 -2.26 -1.36
C ALA A 59 -9.11 -1.18 -2.37
N LEU A 60 -8.33 -0.10 -2.50
CA LEU A 60 -8.59 0.97 -3.47
C LEU A 60 -8.51 0.49 -4.93
N GLN A 61 -7.57 -0.40 -5.24
CA GLN A 61 -7.48 -1.01 -6.56
C GLN A 61 -8.68 -1.92 -6.84
N ARG A 62 -9.09 -2.74 -5.86
CA ARG A 62 -10.25 -3.63 -5.98
C ARG A 62 -11.55 -2.85 -6.16
N ALA A 63 -11.68 -1.70 -5.51
CA ALA A 63 -12.82 -0.79 -5.66
C ALA A 63 -12.81 -0.01 -6.99
N GLY A 64 -11.78 -0.18 -7.83
CA GLY A 64 -11.66 0.51 -9.12
C GLY A 64 -11.22 1.98 -9.01
N ILE A 65 -10.93 2.48 -7.80
CA ILE A 65 -10.45 3.85 -7.57
C ILE A 65 -9.01 4.02 -8.08
N LEU A 66 -8.21 2.96 -7.98
CA LEU A 66 -6.86 2.90 -8.55
C LEU A 66 -6.81 1.90 -9.69
N SER A 67 -6.26 2.31 -10.83
CA SER A 67 -5.77 1.36 -11.83
C SER A 67 -4.57 0.57 -11.27
N ARG A 68 -4.29 -0.60 -11.85
CA ARG A 68 -3.14 -1.45 -11.46
C ARG A 68 -1.81 -0.68 -11.50
N VAL A 69 -1.61 0.16 -12.52
CA VAL A 69 -0.38 0.95 -12.67
C VAL A 69 -0.28 2.03 -11.57
N GLN A 70 -1.40 2.67 -11.23
CA GLN A 70 -1.42 3.66 -10.14
C GLN A 70 -1.14 2.99 -8.79
N ALA A 71 -1.74 1.83 -8.52
CA ALA A 71 -1.51 1.06 -7.29
C ALA A 71 -0.03 0.70 -7.12
N VAL A 72 0.61 0.15 -8.16
CA VAL A 72 2.05 -0.21 -8.13
C VAL A 72 2.93 1.02 -7.93
N ARG A 73 2.65 2.13 -8.61
CA ARG A 73 3.42 3.38 -8.43
C ARG A 73 3.29 3.93 -7.02
N LEU A 74 2.08 3.88 -6.44
CA LEU A 74 1.79 4.38 -5.11
C LEU A 74 2.46 3.51 -4.05
N GLN A 75 2.43 2.19 -4.22
CA GLN A 75 3.13 1.24 -3.35
C GLN A 75 4.64 1.43 -3.42
N ALA A 76 5.22 1.54 -4.61
CA ALA A 76 6.67 1.77 -4.76
C ALA A 76 7.11 3.08 -4.11
N ARG A 77 6.29 4.13 -4.18
CA ARG A 77 6.56 5.39 -3.49
C ARG A 77 6.46 5.23 -1.98
N TYR A 78 5.41 4.58 -1.49
CA TYR A 78 5.25 4.31 -0.06
C TYR A 78 6.44 3.52 0.50
N LEU A 79 6.83 2.43 -0.16
CA LEU A 79 7.95 1.59 0.24
C LEU A 79 9.27 2.37 0.32
N ARG A 80 9.57 3.22 -0.67
CA ARG A 80 10.75 4.11 -0.63
C ARG A 80 10.75 5.08 0.55
N GLU A 81 9.56 5.50 0.99
CA GLU A 81 9.43 6.41 2.14
C GLU A 81 9.44 5.64 3.48
N SER A 82 8.92 4.41 3.54
CA SER A 82 8.79 3.62 4.77
C SER A 82 9.96 2.68 5.06
N ARG A 83 10.68 2.25 4.03
CA ARG A 83 11.77 1.24 4.09
C ARG A 83 12.91 1.70 3.17
N PRO A 84 13.75 2.66 3.63
CA PRO A 84 14.85 3.21 2.84
C PRO A 84 16.00 2.23 2.64
#